data_AF-A0A2E7KVN0-F1
#
_entry.id   AF-A0A2E7KVN0-F1
#
_cell.length_a   1.000
_cell.length_b   1.000
_cell.length_c   1.000
_cell.angle_alpha   90.00
_cell.angle_beta   90.00
_cell.angle_gamma   90.00
#
_symmetry.space_group_name_H-M   'P 1'
#
loop_
_entity.id
_entity.type
_entity.pdbx_description
1 polymer ?
#
loop_
_entity_poly.entity_id
_entity_poly.type
_entity_poly.pdbx_seq_one_letter_code
_entity_poly.pdbx_strand_id
1 'polypeptide(L)'
;MNRYLEIFAITVATFCCISSAKEADDPTSTQLPNGDLLITNFEQKDLGRMRAWGWQFRGDSFNREFRTGTRKLRARVGRYEGKWFLTSVTENPKSTGTLTSPPFIIQKPYINFLISGGSSKKTLQANLIIDGKTIRTSSGNDSDIFERVSFNVKEFQNKEARFQIVDNATSMWGHINLDQIVQSTNPKGKDISSPPIIDNQNAGFAQLIDSGKKITGPFTLREGKIINSNNQSTPLENTLSLNTTNPITLSANADFVKFRNGEVWFCTINGIENQTISVQTRFAGNQTLPISQISILEFNKKENSPDNGKQPSTLYRFEGEPIPGKLIWIRQKDIAIESPLGIIPIPRQGVRRYVIENRTSGQDITSDEISLTDGTKISGNISIEENGDHFSINHQIVGKIRVPISNVHSLKRRPEN
;
A
#
# COMPACT_ATOMS: atom_id res chain seq x y z
N MET A 1 28.07 80.43 31.65
CA MET A 1 27.23 79.35 32.22
C MET A 1 26.22 78.98 31.15
N ASN A 2 25.98 77.67 30.94
CA ASN A 2 25.14 77.01 29.93
C ASN A 2 25.62 77.00 28.46
N ARG A 3 26.26 75.88 28.08
CA ARG A 3 26.36 75.39 26.69
C ARG A 3 25.27 74.35 26.48
N TYR A 4 24.45 74.52 25.45
CA TYR A 4 23.51 73.53 24.95
C TYR A 4 24.27 72.43 24.20
N LEU A 5 23.96 71.17 24.49
CA LEU A 5 24.47 69.99 23.79
C LEU A 5 23.26 69.32 23.10
N GLU A 6 23.16 69.43 21.78
CA GLU A 6 22.21 68.64 21.00
C GLU A 6 22.77 67.23 20.79
N ILE A 7 22.01 66.22 21.22
CA ILE A 7 22.34 64.81 21.03
C ILE A 7 21.52 64.31 19.83
N PHE A 8 22.19 64.03 18.71
CA PHE A 8 21.61 63.29 17.60
C PHE A 8 21.48 61.81 17.99
N ALA A 9 20.25 61.30 18.04
CA ALA A 9 19.99 59.88 18.17
C ALA A 9 20.24 59.18 16.82
N ILE A 10 21.30 58.38 16.74
CA ILE A 10 21.54 57.46 15.62
C ILE A 10 20.80 56.16 15.92
N THR A 11 19.70 55.91 15.22
CA THR A 11 18.99 54.63 15.26
C THR A 11 19.75 53.63 14.38
N VAL A 12 20.57 52.78 14.99
CA VAL A 12 21.14 51.61 14.30
C VAL A 12 20.06 50.54 14.21
N ALA A 13 19.43 50.40 13.04
CA ALA A 13 18.56 49.26 12.75
C ALA A 13 19.43 48.00 12.61
N THR A 14 19.51 47.21 13.67
CA THR A 14 20.13 45.89 13.64
C THR A 14 19.21 44.95 12.85
N PHE A 15 19.56 44.68 11.59
CA PHE A 15 18.97 43.57 10.83
C PHE A 15 19.47 42.27 11.47
N CYS A 16 18.68 41.70 12.35
CA CYS A 16 18.95 40.37 12.91
C CYS A 16 18.53 39.33 11.88
N CYS A 17 19.43 38.96 10.97
CA CYS A 17 19.28 37.74 10.18
C CYS A 17 19.40 36.54 11.12
N ILE A 18 18.26 36.03 11.59
CA ILE A 18 18.21 34.72 12.24
C ILE A 18 18.27 33.68 11.12
N SER A 19 19.49 33.34 10.67
CA SER A 19 19.66 32.10 9.89
C SER A 19 19.59 30.94 10.88
N SER A 20 18.58 30.09 10.69
CA SER A 20 18.48 28.83 11.42
C SER A 20 19.62 27.92 10.96
N ALA A 21 20.20 27.14 11.87
CA ALA A 21 21.22 26.12 11.56
C ALA A 21 20.79 25.11 10.46
N LYS A 22 19.52 25.14 10.05
CA LYS A 22 18.95 24.40 8.92
C LYS A 22 19.48 24.85 7.55
N GLU A 23 19.89 26.11 7.39
CA GLU A 23 20.32 26.70 6.10
C GLU A 23 21.83 26.63 5.86
N ALA A 24 22.64 26.55 6.92
CA ALA A 24 24.09 26.78 6.82
C ALA A 24 24.88 25.64 6.12
N ASP A 25 24.28 24.47 5.92
CA ASP A 25 24.96 23.27 5.41
C ASP A 25 24.16 22.50 4.34
N ASP A 26 23.00 22.99 3.86
CA ASP A 26 22.22 22.28 2.82
C ASP A 26 22.90 22.41 1.44
N PRO A 27 23.42 21.33 0.84
CA PRO A 27 24.06 21.38 -0.48
C PRO A 27 23.04 21.58 -1.62
N THR A 28 21.73 21.54 -1.34
CA THR A 28 20.69 21.64 -2.36
C THR A 28 20.72 23.02 -3.01
N SER A 29 20.87 23.03 -4.33
CA SER A 29 21.14 24.18 -5.21
C SER A 29 22.54 24.82 -5.08
N THR A 30 23.51 24.18 -4.41
CA THR A 30 24.89 24.68 -4.41
C THR A 30 25.47 24.65 -5.81
N GLN A 31 26.01 25.77 -6.28
CA GLN A 31 26.65 25.83 -7.59
C GLN A 31 28.01 25.14 -7.57
N LEU A 32 28.17 24.12 -8.41
CA LEU A 32 29.43 23.43 -8.62
C LEU A 32 30.35 24.23 -9.55
N PRO A 33 31.68 24.00 -9.55
CA PRO A 33 32.64 24.73 -10.39
C PRO A 33 32.33 24.68 -11.90
N ASN A 34 31.60 23.67 -12.35
CA ASN A 34 31.18 23.51 -13.73
C ASN A 34 29.85 24.21 -14.07
N GLY A 35 29.27 24.96 -13.12
CA GLY A 35 28.01 25.69 -13.28
C GLY A 35 26.73 24.86 -13.05
N ASP A 36 26.86 23.58 -12.74
CA ASP A 36 25.73 22.72 -12.35
C ASP A 36 25.24 23.09 -10.94
N LEU A 37 23.96 22.85 -10.65
CA LEU A 37 23.38 23.06 -9.32
C LEU A 37 23.21 21.70 -8.63
N LEU A 38 23.87 21.50 -7.50
CA LEU A 38 23.84 20.25 -6.75
C LEU A 38 22.47 20.01 -6.12
N ILE A 39 21.89 18.82 -6.24
CA ILE A 39 20.75 18.40 -5.40
C ILE A 39 21.27 17.50 -4.28
N THR A 40 22.03 16.47 -4.62
CA THR A 40 22.79 15.67 -3.65
C THR A 40 23.89 14.88 -4.35
N ASN A 41 24.97 14.61 -3.63
CA ASN A 41 26.09 13.77 -4.06
C ASN A 41 26.36 12.60 -3.11
N PHE A 42 25.54 12.41 -2.07
CA PHE A 42 25.71 11.34 -1.07
C PHE A 42 27.08 11.33 -0.36
N GLU A 43 27.76 12.47 -0.30
CA GLU A 43 29.06 12.64 0.38
C GLU A 43 28.92 12.94 1.88
N GLN A 44 27.72 12.79 2.44
CA GLN A 44 27.44 13.08 3.84
C GLN A 44 27.92 11.95 4.74
N LYS A 45 28.57 12.31 5.85
CA LYS A 45 29.22 11.36 6.77
C LYS A 45 28.24 10.46 7.52
N ASP A 46 27.03 10.96 7.76
CA ASP A 46 25.97 10.26 8.48
C ASP A 46 24.59 10.52 7.86
N LEU A 47 23.68 9.55 7.97
CA LEU A 47 22.28 9.69 7.53
C LEU A 47 21.51 10.74 8.35
N GLY A 48 21.96 11.03 9.58
CA GLY A 48 21.36 12.03 10.45
C GLY A 48 21.33 13.42 9.82
N ARG A 49 22.42 13.82 9.16
CA ARG A 49 22.50 15.07 8.38
C ARG A 49 21.49 15.11 7.25
N MET A 50 21.34 14.04 6.49
CA MET A 50 20.33 14.00 5.42
C MET A 50 18.91 14.14 5.96
N ARG A 51 18.60 13.48 7.08
CA ARG A 51 17.32 13.64 7.78
C ARG A 51 17.12 15.07 8.26
N ALA A 52 18.15 15.72 8.80
CA ALA A 52 18.09 17.11 9.25
C ALA A 52 17.80 18.09 8.09
N TRP A 53 18.33 17.82 6.89
CA TRP A 53 18.01 18.55 5.65
C TRP A 53 16.62 18.21 5.07
N GLY A 54 15.86 17.31 5.70
CA GLY A 54 14.49 17.00 5.32
C GLY A 54 14.34 15.84 4.34
N TRP A 55 15.39 15.03 4.14
CA TRP A 55 15.23 13.76 3.43
C TRP A 55 14.36 12.80 4.22
N GLN A 56 13.39 12.19 3.54
CA GLN A 56 12.45 11.25 4.11
C GLN A 56 12.85 9.83 3.73
N PHE A 57 13.10 9.00 4.74
CA PHE A 57 13.40 7.58 4.58
C PHE A 57 12.19 6.78 5.04
N ARG A 58 11.78 5.80 4.25
CA ARG A 58 10.76 4.81 4.62
C ARG A 58 11.30 3.41 4.35
N GLY A 59 10.90 2.45 5.17
CA GLY A 59 11.41 1.07 5.10
C GLY A 59 12.87 0.96 5.53
N ASP A 60 13.50 -0.14 5.14
CA ASP A 60 14.81 -0.59 5.64
C ASP A 60 15.94 -0.45 4.61
N SER A 61 15.61 -0.39 3.31
CA SER A 61 16.61 -0.46 2.22
C SER A 61 17.61 0.71 2.21
N PHE A 62 17.21 1.88 2.71
CA PHE A 62 18.04 3.10 2.71
C PHE A 62 18.54 3.52 4.10
N ASN A 63 18.36 2.69 5.13
CA ASN A 63 18.80 2.99 6.51
C ASN A 63 20.28 2.64 6.78
N ARG A 64 21.13 2.63 5.75
CA ARG A 64 22.56 2.32 5.85
C ARG A 64 23.42 3.49 5.43
N GLU A 65 24.47 3.73 6.20
CA GLU A 65 25.47 4.76 5.91
C GLU A 65 26.18 4.55 4.56
N PHE A 66 26.32 5.62 3.76
CA PHE A 66 26.87 5.57 2.39
C PHE A 66 28.27 4.98 2.37
N ARG A 67 29.15 5.43 3.26
CA ARG A 67 30.51 4.88 3.39
C ARG A 67 30.51 3.35 3.54
N THR A 68 29.59 2.81 4.34
CA THR A 68 29.49 1.37 4.57
C THR A 68 28.94 0.64 3.34
N GLY A 69 27.92 1.20 2.70
CA GLY A 69 27.36 0.70 1.44
C GLY A 69 28.39 0.68 0.31
N THR A 70 29.00 1.84 0.03
CA THR A 70 30.08 1.99 -0.95
C THR A 70 31.21 1.01 -0.70
N ARG A 71 31.68 0.83 0.55
CA ARG A 71 32.76 -0.13 0.84
C ARG A 71 32.43 -1.56 0.42
N LYS A 72 31.16 -2.00 0.52
CA LYS A 72 30.73 -3.34 0.11
C LYS A 72 30.70 -3.52 -1.41
N LEU A 73 30.45 -2.45 -2.16
CA LEU A 73 30.17 -2.51 -3.60
C LEU A 73 31.26 -1.89 -4.50
N ARG A 74 32.14 -1.03 -3.98
CA ARG A 74 33.16 -0.27 -4.75
C ARG A 74 34.06 -1.09 -5.67
N ALA A 75 34.25 -2.37 -5.39
CA ALA A 75 35.06 -3.27 -6.21
C ALA A 75 34.32 -3.81 -7.44
N ARG A 76 32.98 -3.73 -7.44
CA ARG A 76 32.10 -4.22 -8.51
C ARG A 76 31.48 -3.09 -9.30
N VAL A 77 31.12 -2.00 -8.63
CA VAL A 77 30.52 -0.85 -9.30
C VAL A 77 31.56 -0.14 -10.16
N GLY A 78 31.13 0.33 -11.33
CA GLY A 78 31.97 1.12 -12.23
C GLY A 78 32.34 2.49 -11.63
N ARG A 79 32.76 3.43 -12.48
CA ARG A 79 33.09 4.80 -12.03
C ARG A 79 31.85 5.50 -11.46
N TYR A 80 32.01 6.05 -10.27
CA TYR A 80 31.09 6.97 -9.59
C TYR A 80 31.84 8.26 -9.23
N GLU A 81 31.14 9.31 -8.80
CA GLU A 81 31.73 10.61 -8.48
C GLU A 81 32.00 10.71 -6.97
N GLY A 82 33.03 11.45 -6.56
CA GLY A 82 33.32 11.64 -5.13
C GLY A 82 33.85 10.39 -4.42
N LYS A 83 33.52 10.24 -3.14
CA LYS A 83 34.00 9.15 -2.27
C LYS A 83 32.94 8.08 -2.08
N TRP A 84 31.67 8.43 -2.02
CA TRP A 84 30.56 7.55 -1.68
C TRP A 84 29.41 7.67 -2.66
N PHE A 85 28.52 6.69 -2.64
CA PHE A 85 27.30 6.67 -3.44
C PHE A 85 26.18 6.01 -2.63
N LEU A 86 24.94 6.26 -3.01
CA LEU A 86 23.78 5.61 -2.42
C LEU A 86 23.64 4.19 -2.96
N THR A 87 23.41 3.22 -2.07
CA THR A 87 23.01 1.86 -2.44
C THR A 87 21.90 1.35 -1.54
N SER A 88 20.94 0.63 -2.12
CA SER A 88 19.91 -0.09 -1.37
C SER A 88 20.34 -1.49 -0.89
N VAL A 89 21.57 -1.92 -1.21
CA VAL A 89 22.08 -3.24 -0.79
C VAL A 89 22.23 -3.28 0.74
N THR A 90 21.36 -4.06 1.38
CA THR A 90 21.40 -4.31 2.82
C THR A 90 21.97 -5.70 3.15
N GLU A 91 21.84 -6.17 4.40
CA GLU A 91 22.17 -7.56 4.79
C GLU A 91 20.98 -8.50 4.57
N ASN A 92 19.77 -7.96 4.60
CA ASN A 92 18.56 -8.67 4.27
C ASN A 92 18.16 -8.33 2.83
N PRO A 93 18.35 -9.22 1.84
CA PRO A 93 18.05 -8.95 0.44
C PRO A 93 16.55 -8.70 0.15
N LYS A 94 15.68 -8.85 1.15
CA LYS A 94 14.26 -8.52 1.06
C LYS A 94 13.90 -7.14 1.64
N SER A 95 14.90 -6.34 2.03
CA SER A 95 14.66 -5.00 2.56
C SER A 95 14.10 -4.10 1.47
N THR A 96 12.98 -3.46 1.75
CA THR A 96 12.34 -2.50 0.84
C THR A 96 12.30 -1.12 1.47
N GLY A 97 12.03 -0.08 0.68
CA GLY A 97 11.97 1.28 1.17
C GLY A 97 11.98 2.34 0.08
N THR A 98 11.87 3.59 0.55
CA THR A 98 11.99 4.78 -0.29
C THR A 98 12.85 5.84 0.36
N LEU A 99 13.58 6.59 -0.45
CA LEU A 99 14.35 7.77 -0.06
C LEU A 99 13.89 8.96 -0.89
N THR A 100 13.30 9.97 -0.25
CA THR A 100 12.72 11.14 -0.94
C THR A 100 13.41 12.43 -0.48
N SER A 101 13.80 13.27 -1.43
CA SER A 101 14.46 14.55 -1.18
C SER A 101 13.52 15.56 -0.51
N PRO A 102 14.08 16.59 0.16
CA PRO A 102 13.37 17.85 0.37
C PRO A 102 12.93 18.44 -0.99
N PRO A 103 11.94 19.36 -0.98
CA PRO A 103 11.54 20.04 -2.20
C PRO A 103 12.66 20.94 -2.72
N PHE A 104 12.81 21.04 -4.04
CA PHE A 104 13.73 21.97 -4.70
C PHE A 104 13.09 22.61 -5.92
N ILE A 105 13.54 23.81 -6.29
CA ILE A 105 13.07 24.50 -7.50
C ILE A 105 13.89 24.05 -8.71
N ILE A 106 13.20 23.70 -9.80
CA ILE A 106 13.83 23.43 -11.10
C ILE A 106 14.28 24.76 -11.70
N GLN A 107 15.60 24.94 -11.81
CA GLN A 107 16.25 26.14 -12.32
C GLN A 107 17.01 25.88 -13.64
N LYS A 108 17.30 24.62 -13.96
CA LYS A 108 18.02 24.21 -15.17
C LYS A 108 17.20 23.20 -15.97
N PRO A 109 17.39 23.13 -17.32
CA PRO A 109 16.55 22.32 -18.20
C PRO A 109 16.74 20.80 -18.06
N TYR A 110 17.81 20.34 -17.38
CA TYR A 110 18.07 18.92 -17.17
C TYR A 110 18.39 18.63 -15.71
N ILE A 111 17.95 17.48 -15.23
CA ILE A 111 18.42 16.87 -13.98
C ILE A 111 19.23 15.63 -14.34
N ASN A 112 20.54 15.68 -14.11
CA ASN A 112 21.48 14.62 -14.43
C ASN A 112 21.84 13.84 -13.16
N PHE A 113 21.99 12.53 -13.30
CA PHE A 113 22.41 11.64 -12.22
C PHE A 113 23.06 10.37 -12.75
N LEU A 114 23.73 9.64 -11.86
CA LEU A 114 24.24 8.31 -12.10
C LEU A 114 23.29 7.28 -11.49
N ILE A 115 23.03 6.20 -12.22
CA ILE A 115 22.21 5.08 -11.76
C ILE A 115 22.82 3.73 -12.16
N SER A 116 22.70 2.73 -11.30
CA SER A 116 23.01 1.32 -11.59
C SER A 116 22.10 0.40 -10.78
N GLY A 117 22.21 -0.90 -10.99
CA GLY A 117 21.40 -1.95 -10.38
C GLY A 117 20.32 -2.48 -11.34
N GLY A 118 19.24 -3.01 -10.78
CA GLY A 118 18.21 -3.72 -11.53
C GLY A 118 17.36 -2.82 -12.44
N SER A 119 16.83 -3.41 -13.50
CA SER A 119 16.06 -2.73 -14.57
C SER A 119 14.55 -2.68 -14.35
N SER A 120 14.08 -3.11 -13.17
CA SER A 120 12.65 -3.18 -12.87
C SER A 120 12.03 -1.78 -12.72
N LYS A 121 11.38 -1.30 -13.79
CA LYS A 121 10.58 -0.07 -13.78
C LYS A 121 9.37 -0.10 -12.83
N LYS A 122 9.10 -1.23 -12.16
CA LYS A 122 8.00 -1.38 -11.19
C LYS A 122 8.47 -1.30 -9.74
N THR A 123 9.67 -1.80 -9.45
CA THR A 123 10.15 -1.97 -8.08
C THR A 123 11.48 -1.28 -7.79
N LEU A 124 12.24 -0.87 -8.81
CA LEU A 124 13.54 -0.20 -8.67
C LEU A 124 13.53 1.07 -9.50
N GLN A 125 13.32 2.21 -8.85
CA GLN A 125 13.03 3.47 -9.55
C GLN A 125 13.79 4.65 -8.97
N ALA A 126 14.26 5.51 -9.86
CA ALA A 126 14.58 6.91 -9.61
C ALA A 126 13.47 7.75 -10.26
N ASN A 127 12.77 8.54 -9.47
CA ASN A 127 11.56 9.26 -9.82
C ASN A 127 11.74 10.76 -9.61
N LEU A 128 11.21 11.57 -10.52
CA LEU A 128 11.04 13.00 -10.32
C LEU A 128 9.55 13.30 -10.14
N ILE A 129 9.22 13.99 -9.05
CA ILE A 129 7.85 14.21 -8.60
C ILE A 129 7.55 15.71 -8.60
N ILE A 130 6.43 16.12 -9.21
CA ILE A 130 5.88 17.48 -9.19
C ILE A 130 4.40 17.35 -8.83
N ASP A 131 3.89 18.20 -7.93
CA ASP A 131 2.48 18.18 -7.49
C ASP A 131 1.99 16.78 -7.07
N GLY A 132 2.86 15.99 -6.43
CA GLY A 132 2.57 14.63 -5.99
C GLY A 132 2.53 13.57 -7.10
N LYS A 133 2.82 13.93 -8.36
CA LYS A 133 2.82 13.02 -9.52
C LYS A 133 4.24 12.76 -10.02
N THR A 134 4.56 11.50 -10.31
CA THR A 134 5.83 11.13 -10.97
C THR A 134 5.79 11.56 -12.43
N ILE A 135 6.61 12.54 -12.80
CA ILE A 135 6.68 13.09 -14.15
C ILE A 135 7.83 12.53 -14.98
N ARG A 136 8.85 11.94 -14.34
CA ARG A 136 9.93 11.15 -14.98
C ARG A 136 10.29 9.96 -14.10
N THR A 137 10.68 8.86 -14.72
CA THR A 137 11.21 7.68 -14.02
C THR A 137 12.38 7.08 -14.80
N SER A 138 13.34 6.51 -14.10
CA SER A 138 14.35 5.61 -14.65
C SER A 138 14.64 4.47 -13.68
N SER A 139 15.07 3.34 -14.20
CA SER A 139 15.65 2.22 -13.46
C SER A 139 17.11 2.04 -13.88
N GLY A 140 17.83 1.13 -13.23
CA GLY A 140 19.11 0.65 -13.76
C GLY A 140 18.92 -0.19 -15.03
N ASN A 141 19.98 -0.87 -15.44
CA ASN A 141 20.04 -1.66 -16.66
C ASN A 141 20.56 -3.09 -16.40
N ASP A 142 20.28 -3.63 -15.21
CA ASP A 142 20.77 -4.93 -14.72
C ASP A 142 22.30 -5.03 -14.69
N SER A 143 22.95 -3.93 -14.31
CA SER A 143 24.40 -3.82 -14.20
C SER A 143 24.79 -3.07 -12.94
N ASP A 144 25.90 -3.44 -12.31
CA ASP A 144 26.52 -2.66 -11.23
C ASP A 144 27.32 -1.44 -11.76
N ILE A 145 27.47 -1.31 -13.08
CA ILE A 145 28.15 -0.18 -13.71
C ILE A 145 27.18 1.00 -13.79
N PHE A 146 27.57 2.14 -13.21
CA PHE A 146 26.83 3.38 -13.32
C PHE A 146 26.71 3.87 -14.76
N GLU A 147 25.47 4.15 -15.17
CA GLU A 147 25.17 4.89 -16.39
C GLU A 147 24.70 6.31 -16.04
N ARG A 148 24.96 7.23 -16.97
CA ARG A 148 24.49 8.62 -16.87
C ARG A 148 23.09 8.72 -17.44
N VAL A 149 22.18 9.29 -16.66
CA VAL A 149 20.78 9.54 -17.05
C VAL A 149 20.46 11.02 -16.87
N SER A 150 19.63 11.54 -17.77
CA SER A 150 19.14 12.92 -17.76
C SER A 150 17.62 12.93 -17.81
N PHE A 151 16.99 13.58 -16.84
CA PHE A 151 15.60 13.98 -16.95
C PHE A 151 15.52 15.34 -17.63
N ASN A 152 14.93 15.39 -18.83
CA ASN A 152 14.60 16.64 -19.49
C ASN A 152 13.35 17.23 -18.83
N VAL A 153 13.50 18.44 -18.29
CA VAL A 153 12.51 19.13 -17.46
C VAL A 153 12.26 20.56 -17.94
N LYS A 154 12.53 20.84 -19.22
CA LYS A 154 12.40 22.19 -19.82
C LYS A 154 11.01 22.78 -19.59
N GLU A 155 9.97 21.97 -19.67
CA GLU A 155 8.58 22.40 -19.48
C GLU A 155 8.20 22.62 -18.01
N PHE A 156 9.05 22.21 -17.06
CA PHE A 156 8.80 22.30 -15.62
C PHE A 156 9.69 23.33 -14.92
N GLN A 157 10.29 24.24 -15.67
CA GLN A 157 11.11 25.32 -15.10
C GLN A 157 10.32 26.15 -14.08
N ASN A 158 10.99 26.49 -12.98
CA ASN A 158 10.45 27.20 -11.81
C ASN A 158 9.36 26.43 -11.03
N LYS A 159 9.13 25.15 -11.32
CA LYS A 159 8.26 24.29 -10.50
C LYS A 159 9.05 23.72 -9.32
N GLU A 160 8.36 23.52 -8.21
CA GLU A 160 8.86 22.74 -7.09
C GLU A 160 8.81 21.24 -7.44
N ALA A 161 9.89 20.53 -7.19
CA ALA A 161 10.02 19.11 -7.43
C ALA A 161 10.66 18.38 -6.26
N ARG A 162 10.51 17.05 -6.24
CA ARG A 162 11.22 16.13 -5.36
C ARG A 162 11.83 15.00 -6.16
N PHE A 163 13.02 14.56 -5.76
CA PHE A 163 13.63 13.35 -6.27
C PHE A 163 13.35 12.21 -5.31
N GLN A 164 12.87 11.08 -5.82
CA GLN A 164 12.56 9.90 -5.02
C GLN A 164 13.27 8.68 -5.58
N ILE A 165 13.76 7.85 -4.67
CA ILE A 165 14.43 6.60 -4.96
C ILE A 165 13.61 5.49 -4.29
N VAL A 166 13.27 4.46 -5.05
CA VAL A 166 12.40 3.36 -4.62
C VAL A 166 13.14 2.05 -4.80
N ASP A 167 13.18 1.25 -3.73
CA ASP A 167 13.52 -0.16 -3.80
C ASP A 167 12.43 -0.98 -3.11
N ASN A 168 11.58 -1.62 -3.91
CA ASN A 168 10.57 -2.58 -3.48
C ASN A 168 10.86 -3.99 -4.00
N ALA A 169 12.08 -4.24 -4.49
CA ALA A 169 12.45 -5.57 -4.95
C ALA A 169 12.71 -6.48 -3.74
N THR A 170 12.24 -7.72 -3.82
CA THR A 170 12.48 -8.74 -2.79
C THR A 170 13.26 -9.93 -3.33
N SER A 171 13.71 -9.84 -4.59
CA SER A 171 14.59 -10.82 -5.21
C SER A 171 16.03 -10.59 -4.75
N MET A 172 16.82 -11.66 -4.73
CA MET A 172 18.21 -11.63 -4.23
C MET A 172 19.18 -10.75 -5.05
N TRP A 173 18.72 -10.25 -6.20
CA TRP A 173 19.46 -9.42 -7.16
C TRP A 173 18.83 -8.03 -7.37
N GLY A 174 17.75 -7.72 -6.64
CA GLY A 174 17.02 -6.47 -6.81
C GLY A 174 17.59 -5.37 -5.92
N HIS A 175 18.52 -4.57 -6.43
CA HIS A 175 19.00 -3.35 -5.77
C HIS A 175 19.12 -2.20 -6.76
N ILE A 176 19.23 -0.99 -6.24
CA ILE A 176 19.46 0.23 -7.00
C ILE A 176 20.59 1.03 -6.33
N ASN A 177 21.47 1.58 -7.15
CA ASN A 177 22.48 2.53 -6.69
C ASN A 177 22.30 3.86 -7.42
N LEU A 178 22.51 4.96 -6.71
CA LEU A 178 22.49 6.30 -7.28
C LEU A 178 23.67 7.14 -6.82
N ASP A 179 24.05 8.07 -7.68
CA ASP A 179 25.08 9.05 -7.36
C ASP A 179 24.87 10.38 -8.11
N GLN A 180 25.43 11.46 -7.57
CA GLN A 180 25.59 12.79 -8.18
C GLN A 180 24.34 13.34 -8.90
N ILE A 181 23.31 13.67 -8.13
CA ILE A 181 22.09 14.30 -8.66
C ILE A 181 22.30 15.81 -8.76
N VAL A 182 22.24 16.35 -9.98
CA VAL A 182 22.51 17.78 -10.26
C VAL A 182 21.56 18.33 -11.32
N GLN A 183 21.29 19.63 -11.28
CA GLN A 183 20.64 20.35 -12.37
C GLN A 183 21.69 20.93 -13.33
N SER A 184 21.48 20.84 -14.65
CA SER A 184 22.46 21.25 -15.66
C SER A 184 21.80 21.84 -16.92
N THR A 185 22.57 22.63 -17.66
CA THR A 185 22.15 23.20 -18.95
C THR A 185 22.10 22.14 -20.06
N ASN A 186 22.89 21.07 -19.96
CA ASN A 186 23.00 20.03 -20.99
C ASN A 186 22.66 18.65 -20.41
N PRO A 187 22.08 17.73 -21.21
CA PRO A 187 21.90 16.36 -20.80
C PRO A 187 23.27 15.66 -20.73
N LYS A 188 23.40 14.77 -19.75
CA LYS A 188 24.52 13.84 -19.60
C LYS A 188 23.96 12.42 -19.69
N GLY A 189 24.12 11.77 -20.84
CA GLY A 189 23.71 10.38 -21.08
C GLY A 189 22.28 10.22 -21.59
N LYS A 190 21.59 9.19 -21.11
CA LYS A 190 20.25 8.80 -21.60
C LYS A 190 19.22 9.88 -21.27
N ASP A 191 18.66 10.51 -22.30
CA ASP A 191 17.64 11.56 -22.15
C ASP A 191 16.24 10.95 -21.97
N ILE A 192 15.58 11.26 -20.86
CA ILE A 192 14.21 10.88 -20.53
C ILE A 192 13.33 12.13 -20.59
N SER A 193 12.53 12.24 -21.65
CA SER A 193 11.61 13.35 -21.90
C SER A 193 10.13 12.97 -21.78
N SER A 194 9.80 11.68 -21.79
CA SER A 194 8.41 11.20 -21.70
C SER A 194 7.99 10.92 -20.25
N PRO A 195 6.70 11.11 -19.91
CA PRO A 195 6.16 10.64 -18.63
C PRO A 195 6.28 9.11 -18.49
N PRO A 196 6.30 8.58 -17.26
CA PRO A 196 6.34 7.14 -17.03
C PRO A 196 5.13 6.44 -17.69
N ILE A 197 5.39 5.30 -18.33
CA ILE A 197 4.32 4.41 -18.80
C ILE A 197 3.72 3.74 -17.57
N ILE A 198 2.47 4.08 -17.26
CA ILE A 198 1.70 3.40 -16.21
C ILE A 198 1.23 2.07 -16.81
N ASP A 199 1.74 0.95 -16.28
CA ASP A 199 1.30 -0.38 -16.67
C ASP A 199 -0.12 -0.63 -16.15
N ASN A 200 -1.09 -0.19 -16.93
CA ASN A 200 -2.51 -0.32 -16.65
C ASN A 200 -3.04 -1.75 -16.85
N GLN A 201 -2.24 -2.68 -17.40
CA GLN A 201 -2.73 -4.02 -17.76
C GLN A 201 -3.12 -4.84 -16.52
N ASN A 202 -2.50 -4.55 -15.38
CA ASN A 202 -2.80 -5.17 -14.10
C ASN A 202 -3.13 -4.12 -13.04
N ALA A 203 -3.89 -3.08 -13.37
CA ALA A 203 -4.32 -2.06 -12.41
C ALA A 203 -5.84 -2.08 -12.14
N GLY A 204 -6.54 -3.06 -12.71
CA GLY A 204 -7.98 -3.22 -12.61
C GLY A 204 -8.76 -2.30 -13.54
N PHE A 205 -10.09 -2.35 -13.45
CA PHE A 205 -10.99 -1.52 -14.25
C PHE A 205 -12.21 -1.09 -13.46
N ALA A 206 -12.82 0.03 -13.84
CA ALA A 206 -14.17 0.38 -13.43
C ALA A 206 -15.08 0.40 -14.67
N GLN A 207 -16.22 -0.29 -14.59
CA GLN A 207 -17.24 -0.30 -15.63
C GLN A 207 -18.37 0.65 -15.27
N LEU A 208 -18.74 1.52 -16.19
CA LEU A 208 -19.77 2.54 -15.97
C LEU A 208 -21.18 2.00 -16.27
N ILE A 209 -22.17 2.52 -15.55
CA ILE A 209 -23.59 2.16 -15.74
C ILE A 209 -24.13 2.81 -17.01
N ASP A 210 -23.93 4.12 -17.16
CA ASP A 210 -24.51 4.94 -18.24
C ASP A 210 -24.11 4.53 -19.65
N SER A 211 -22.86 4.13 -19.83
CA SER A 211 -22.20 3.97 -21.12
C SER A 211 -21.65 2.56 -21.33
N GLY A 212 -21.62 1.73 -20.28
CA GLY A 212 -20.94 0.44 -20.28
C GLY A 212 -19.42 0.53 -20.46
N LYS A 213 -18.86 1.75 -20.57
CA LYS A 213 -17.44 1.99 -20.83
C LYS A 213 -16.61 1.48 -19.66
N LYS A 214 -15.44 0.91 -19.99
CA LYS A 214 -14.41 0.58 -18.99
C LYS A 214 -13.38 1.70 -18.94
N ILE A 215 -13.15 2.22 -17.73
CA ILE A 215 -11.97 3.02 -17.40
C ILE A 215 -10.93 2.10 -16.76
N THR A 216 -9.66 2.25 -17.11
CA THR A 216 -8.59 1.42 -16.55
C THR A 216 -7.94 2.12 -15.36
N GLY A 217 -7.57 1.33 -14.35
CA GLY A 217 -6.89 1.82 -13.15
C GLY A 217 -5.41 2.13 -13.40
N PRO A 218 -4.65 2.43 -12.32
CA PRO A 218 -5.06 2.35 -10.92
C PRO A 218 -6.00 3.49 -10.53
N PHE A 219 -6.84 3.27 -9.51
CA PHE A 219 -7.86 4.21 -9.06
C PHE A 219 -7.55 4.80 -7.68
N THR A 220 -7.99 6.04 -7.49
CA THR A 220 -8.08 6.72 -6.21
C THR A 220 -9.52 7.19 -5.99
N LEU A 221 -9.98 7.26 -4.75
CA LEU A 221 -11.31 7.76 -4.41
C LEU A 221 -11.19 9.11 -3.72
N ARG A 222 -11.94 10.11 -4.19
CA ARG A 222 -12.06 11.43 -3.55
C ARG A 222 -13.44 11.99 -3.82
N GLU A 223 -14.07 12.56 -2.80
CA GLU A 223 -15.30 13.35 -2.96
C GLU A 223 -16.42 12.59 -3.72
N GLY A 224 -16.63 11.32 -3.37
CA GLY A 224 -17.64 10.46 -4.02
C GLY A 224 -17.28 9.98 -5.44
N LYS A 225 -16.09 10.31 -5.94
CA LYS A 225 -15.63 9.96 -7.30
C LYS A 225 -14.47 8.98 -7.28
N ILE A 226 -14.44 8.13 -8.30
CA ILE A 226 -13.32 7.27 -8.68
C ILE A 226 -12.51 8.01 -9.73
N ILE A 227 -11.21 8.19 -9.48
CA ILE A 227 -10.29 8.93 -10.34
C ILE A 227 -9.12 8.01 -10.69
N ASN A 228 -8.88 7.78 -11.98
CA ASN A 228 -7.72 7.00 -12.41
C ASN A 228 -6.44 7.85 -12.54
N SER A 229 -5.31 7.19 -12.76
CA SER A 229 -4.01 7.84 -12.93
C SER A 229 -3.94 8.82 -14.11
N ASN A 230 -4.83 8.68 -15.10
CA ASN A 230 -4.98 9.58 -16.25
C ASN A 230 -5.93 10.75 -15.97
N ASN A 231 -6.33 10.96 -14.71
CA ASN A 231 -7.26 11.99 -14.27
C ASN A 231 -8.68 11.87 -14.87
N GLN A 232 -9.04 10.69 -15.39
CA GLN A 232 -10.42 10.39 -15.77
C GLN A 232 -11.18 10.08 -14.49
N SER A 233 -12.36 10.69 -14.32
CA SER A 233 -13.18 10.51 -13.12
C SER A 233 -14.59 10.03 -13.45
N THR A 234 -15.15 9.24 -12.54
CA THR A 234 -16.57 8.83 -12.57
C THR A 234 -17.14 8.88 -11.16
N PRO A 235 -18.39 9.31 -10.96
CA PRO A 235 -19.06 9.16 -9.68
C PRO A 235 -19.25 7.68 -9.29
N LEU A 236 -19.24 7.37 -8.00
CA LEU A 236 -19.48 6.00 -7.51
C LEU A 236 -20.88 5.51 -7.90
N GLU A 237 -21.87 6.40 -7.89
CA GLU A 237 -23.24 6.15 -8.33
C GLU A 237 -23.33 5.65 -9.76
N ASN A 238 -22.37 6.01 -10.62
CA ASN A 238 -22.30 5.57 -12.01
C ASN A 238 -21.37 4.37 -12.22
N THR A 239 -20.92 3.69 -11.15
CA THR A 239 -19.96 2.58 -11.26
C THR A 239 -20.64 1.23 -11.05
N LEU A 240 -20.78 0.43 -12.12
CA LEU A 240 -21.38 -0.91 -12.05
C LEU A 240 -20.44 -1.92 -11.38
N SER A 241 -19.17 -1.89 -11.76
CA SER A 241 -18.16 -2.75 -11.14
C SER A 241 -16.82 -2.03 -11.06
N LEU A 242 -16.08 -2.29 -9.99
CA LEU A 242 -14.72 -1.83 -9.78
C LEU A 242 -13.88 -3.04 -9.39
N ASN A 243 -12.85 -3.33 -10.17
CA ASN A 243 -11.86 -4.34 -9.84
C ASN A 243 -10.53 -3.63 -9.57
N THR A 244 -9.84 -4.02 -8.51
CA THR A 244 -8.50 -3.54 -8.16
C THR A 244 -7.57 -4.73 -8.04
N THR A 245 -6.34 -4.57 -8.50
CA THR A 245 -5.39 -5.67 -8.55
C THR A 245 -4.68 -5.88 -7.22
N ASN A 246 -5.11 -6.93 -6.54
CA ASN A 246 -4.26 -7.71 -5.65
C ASN A 246 -4.65 -9.18 -5.85
N PRO A 247 -3.70 -10.10 -6.09
CA PRO A 247 -4.00 -11.52 -6.05
C PRO A 247 -4.57 -11.90 -4.67
N ILE A 248 -5.62 -12.71 -4.67
CA ILE A 248 -6.24 -13.23 -3.45
C ILE A 248 -5.17 -14.02 -2.69
N THR A 249 -4.79 -13.54 -1.51
CA THR A 249 -3.95 -14.35 -0.61
C THR A 249 -4.89 -15.00 0.40
N LEU A 250 -5.43 -16.17 0.04
CA LEU A 250 -6.20 -16.98 0.97
C LEU A 250 -5.24 -17.46 2.07
N SER A 251 -5.50 -17.09 3.30
CA SER A 251 -4.83 -17.74 4.44
C SER A 251 -5.30 -19.19 4.47
N ALA A 252 -4.40 -20.14 4.16
CA ALA A 252 -4.74 -21.55 4.02
C ALA A 252 -5.34 -22.19 5.28
N ASN A 253 -5.29 -21.51 6.44
CA ASN A 253 -5.72 -22.06 7.73
C ASN A 253 -6.76 -21.20 8.47
N ALA A 254 -7.40 -20.22 7.82
CA ALA A 254 -8.38 -19.36 8.49
C ALA A 254 -9.73 -20.08 8.70
N ASP A 255 -10.38 -19.80 9.83
CA ASP A 255 -11.79 -20.16 10.04
C ASP A 255 -12.67 -19.30 9.12
N PHE A 256 -13.85 -19.79 8.78
CA PHE A 256 -14.85 -18.96 8.11
C PHE A 256 -16.27 -19.29 8.53
N VAL A 257 -17.14 -18.29 8.36
CA VAL A 257 -18.58 -18.40 8.53
C VAL A 257 -19.23 -18.22 7.17
N LYS A 258 -20.15 -19.12 6.83
CA LYS A 258 -21.01 -18.97 5.65
C LYS A 258 -22.43 -18.65 6.07
N PHE A 259 -22.95 -17.53 5.62
CA PHE A 259 -24.31 -17.09 5.88
C PHE A 259 -25.32 -17.77 4.95
N ARG A 260 -26.59 -17.75 5.34
CA ARG A 260 -27.69 -18.34 4.55
C ARG A 260 -27.91 -17.65 3.21
N ASN A 261 -27.64 -16.34 3.13
CA ASN A 261 -27.67 -15.55 1.89
C ASN A 261 -26.53 -15.92 0.91
N GLY A 262 -25.56 -16.76 1.33
CA GLY A 262 -24.42 -17.20 0.52
C GLY A 262 -23.13 -16.42 0.76
N GLU A 263 -23.16 -15.37 1.57
CA GLU A 263 -22.02 -14.57 1.98
C GLU A 263 -21.01 -15.40 2.79
N VAL A 264 -19.71 -15.12 2.62
CA VAL A 264 -18.63 -15.87 3.28
C VAL A 264 -17.69 -14.90 3.96
N TRP A 265 -17.52 -15.03 5.28
CA TRP A 265 -16.63 -14.22 6.08
C TRP A 265 -15.46 -15.03 6.61
N PHE A 266 -14.25 -14.64 6.24
CA PHE A 266 -13.03 -15.16 6.84
C PHE A 266 -12.79 -14.48 8.18
N CYS A 267 -12.64 -15.28 9.23
CA CYS A 267 -12.61 -14.78 10.60
C CYS A 267 -11.92 -15.77 11.55
N THR A 268 -11.88 -15.44 12.83
CA THR A 268 -11.60 -16.39 13.92
C THR A 268 -12.89 -16.59 14.72
N ILE A 269 -13.32 -17.84 14.92
CA ILE A 269 -14.56 -18.14 15.66
C ILE A 269 -14.23 -18.25 17.16
N ASN A 270 -14.57 -17.25 17.96
CA ASN A 270 -14.16 -17.21 19.37
C ASN A 270 -15.04 -18.09 20.27
N GLY A 271 -16.34 -18.11 20.01
CA GLY A 271 -17.27 -18.91 20.80
C GLY A 271 -18.73 -18.73 20.39
N ILE A 272 -19.62 -19.42 21.10
CA ILE A 272 -21.07 -19.29 20.96
C ILE A 272 -21.70 -19.10 22.35
N GLU A 273 -22.61 -18.13 22.45
CA GLU A 273 -23.39 -17.83 23.65
C GLU A 273 -24.75 -17.28 23.24
N ASN A 274 -25.83 -17.68 23.93
CA ASN A 274 -27.18 -17.13 23.73
C ASN A 274 -27.64 -17.10 22.25
N GLN A 275 -27.41 -18.19 21.51
CA GLN A 275 -27.72 -18.31 20.06
C GLN A 275 -26.96 -17.34 19.15
N THR A 276 -25.87 -16.75 19.65
CA THR A 276 -24.99 -15.87 18.90
C THR A 276 -23.56 -16.39 18.89
N ILE A 277 -22.87 -16.19 17.78
CA ILE A 277 -21.48 -16.59 17.59
C ILE A 277 -20.62 -15.34 17.63
N SER A 278 -19.62 -15.35 18.50
CA SER A 278 -18.59 -14.33 18.57
C SER A 278 -17.49 -14.65 17.57
N VAL A 279 -17.21 -13.74 16.64
CA VAL A 279 -16.13 -13.88 15.67
C VAL A 279 -15.22 -12.66 15.69
N GLN A 280 -13.97 -12.82 15.28
CA GLN A 280 -13.05 -11.72 15.03
C GLN A 280 -12.74 -11.65 13.53
N THR A 281 -13.08 -10.54 12.89
CA THR A 281 -12.83 -10.29 11.48
C THR A 281 -11.71 -9.26 11.30
N ARG A 282 -10.99 -9.34 10.17
CA ARG A 282 -9.93 -8.37 9.85
C ARG A 282 -10.47 -7.00 9.45
N PHE A 283 -11.72 -6.95 9.00
CA PHE A 283 -12.34 -5.76 8.43
C PHE A 283 -13.26 -5.02 9.42
N ALA A 284 -13.79 -5.70 10.43
CA ALA A 284 -14.74 -5.12 11.39
C ALA A 284 -14.42 -5.47 12.85
N GLY A 285 -13.27 -6.09 13.14
CA GLY A 285 -12.90 -6.50 14.49
C GLY A 285 -13.85 -7.55 15.06
N ASN A 286 -14.17 -7.46 16.34
CA ASN A 286 -15.06 -8.41 17.00
C ASN A 286 -16.51 -8.17 16.57
N GLN A 287 -17.19 -9.22 16.11
CA GLN A 287 -18.56 -9.20 15.63
C GLN A 287 -19.37 -10.29 16.33
N THR A 288 -20.64 -10.00 16.57
CA THR A 288 -21.60 -10.95 17.13
C THR A 288 -22.61 -11.32 16.04
N LEU A 289 -22.68 -12.60 15.69
CA LEU A 289 -23.49 -13.09 14.59
C LEU A 289 -24.61 -14.00 15.11
N PRO A 290 -25.89 -13.74 14.79
CA PRO A 290 -26.97 -14.65 15.16
C PRO A 290 -26.83 -15.98 14.41
N ILE A 291 -26.90 -17.10 15.14
CA ILE A 291 -26.76 -18.44 14.55
C ILE A 291 -27.85 -18.72 13.50
N SER A 292 -29.01 -18.08 13.64
CA SER A 292 -30.13 -18.16 12.69
C SER A 292 -29.77 -17.67 11.29
N GLN A 293 -28.74 -16.84 11.13
CA GLN A 293 -28.30 -16.34 9.82
C GLN A 293 -27.14 -17.16 9.23
N ILE A 294 -26.64 -18.16 9.96
CA ILE A 294 -25.48 -18.94 9.57
C ILE A 294 -25.91 -20.31 9.04
N SER A 295 -25.25 -20.75 7.98
CA SER A 295 -25.43 -22.08 7.38
C SER A 295 -24.29 -23.04 7.74
N ILE A 296 -23.04 -22.56 7.71
CA ILE A 296 -21.84 -23.38 7.94
C ILE A 296 -20.84 -22.61 8.79
N LEU A 297 -20.23 -23.32 9.74
CA LEU A 297 -19.02 -22.93 10.43
C LEU A 297 -17.89 -23.85 9.97
N GLU A 298 -16.77 -23.27 9.54
CA GLU A 298 -15.59 -24.04 9.16
C GLU A 298 -14.42 -23.65 10.05
N PHE A 299 -13.75 -24.68 10.57
CA PHE A 299 -12.64 -24.58 11.50
C PHE A 299 -11.40 -25.13 10.77
N ASN A 300 -10.61 -24.24 10.17
CA ASN A 300 -9.37 -24.52 9.41
C ASN A 300 -9.53 -25.27 8.07
N LYS A 301 -9.02 -24.66 6.98
CA LYS A 301 -9.14 -25.11 5.59
C LYS A 301 -7.98 -26.02 5.13
N LYS A 302 -7.80 -27.20 5.73
CA LYS A 302 -7.10 -28.30 5.04
C LYS A 302 -8.06 -29.00 4.07
N GLU A 303 -8.25 -28.39 2.90
CA GLU A 303 -9.13 -28.87 1.84
C GLU A 303 -8.47 -30.05 1.12
N ASN A 304 -8.82 -31.31 1.46
CA ASN A 304 -8.42 -32.50 0.69
C ASN A 304 -9.38 -33.69 0.80
N SER A 305 -10.57 -33.54 1.40
CA SER A 305 -11.52 -34.67 1.55
C SER A 305 -12.71 -34.56 0.57
N PRO A 306 -13.00 -35.61 -0.23
CA PRO A 306 -14.09 -35.62 -1.22
C PRO A 306 -15.50 -35.58 -0.61
N ASP A 307 -15.66 -35.93 0.67
CA ASP A 307 -16.91 -35.75 1.41
C ASP A 307 -16.97 -34.37 2.05
N ASN A 308 -17.51 -33.41 1.29
CA ASN A 308 -17.80 -32.05 1.77
C ASN A 308 -19.11 -32.01 2.56
N GLY A 309 -19.14 -32.78 3.66
CA GLY A 309 -20.23 -32.89 4.63
C GLY A 309 -21.32 -31.81 4.56
N LYS A 310 -22.55 -32.24 4.25
CA LYS A 310 -23.72 -31.38 4.01
C LYS A 310 -24.91 -31.71 4.91
N GLN A 311 -24.81 -32.67 5.81
CA GLN A 311 -25.96 -33.02 6.65
C GLN A 311 -26.19 -31.92 7.70
N PRO A 312 -27.40 -31.34 7.82
CA PRO A 312 -27.72 -30.36 8.85
C PRO A 312 -27.48 -30.91 10.25
N SER A 313 -27.21 -30.01 11.19
CA SER A 313 -26.94 -30.36 12.60
C SER A 313 -25.92 -31.48 12.74
N THR A 314 -24.82 -31.41 11.97
CA THR A 314 -23.78 -32.44 11.96
C THR A 314 -22.40 -31.81 12.04
N LEU A 315 -21.59 -32.33 12.96
CA LEU A 315 -20.19 -31.97 13.13
C LEU A 315 -19.28 -32.93 12.35
N TYR A 316 -18.48 -32.38 11.45
CA TYR A 316 -17.49 -33.08 10.65
C TYR A 316 -16.10 -32.87 11.24
N ARG A 317 -15.33 -33.95 11.30
CA ARG A 317 -13.98 -34.01 11.88
C ARG A 317 -12.95 -34.33 10.81
N PHE A 318 -11.67 -34.07 11.10
CA PHE A 318 -10.59 -34.49 10.20
C PHE A 318 -10.43 -36.01 10.18
N GLU A 319 -10.70 -36.66 11.31
CA GLU A 319 -10.63 -38.11 11.48
C GLU A 319 -11.89 -38.63 12.20
N GLY A 320 -12.36 -39.79 11.75
CA GLY A 320 -13.53 -40.48 12.29
C GLY A 320 -14.87 -40.01 11.71
N GLU A 321 -15.94 -40.70 12.13
CA GLU A 321 -17.29 -40.48 11.62
C GLU A 321 -17.88 -39.10 11.98
N PRO A 322 -18.75 -38.53 11.13
CA PRO A 322 -19.52 -37.33 11.46
C PRO A 322 -20.41 -37.57 12.68
N ILE A 323 -20.57 -36.54 13.52
CA ILE A 323 -21.37 -36.62 14.74
C ILE A 323 -22.63 -35.77 14.56
N PRO A 324 -23.82 -36.39 14.42
CA PRO A 324 -25.08 -35.65 14.38
C PRO A 324 -25.45 -35.14 15.78
N GLY A 325 -25.97 -33.92 15.84
CA GLY A 325 -26.47 -33.31 17.06
C GLY A 325 -26.40 -31.78 17.05
N LYS A 326 -26.94 -31.19 18.11
CA LYS A 326 -27.03 -29.73 18.26
C LYS A 326 -25.74 -29.16 18.86
N LEU A 327 -25.20 -28.11 18.25
CA LEU A 327 -24.10 -27.34 18.82
C LEU A 327 -24.49 -26.68 20.14
N ILE A 328 -23.73 -26.97 21.21
CA ILE A 328 -23.96 -26.40 22.55
C ILE A 328 -22.94 -25.31 22.86
N TRP A 329 -21.64 -25.59 22.73
CA TRP A 329 -20.60 -24.59 22.94
C TRP A 329 -19.45 -24.71 21.94
N ILE A 330 -18.79 -23.59 21.73
CA ILE A 330 -17.51 -23.44 21.05
C ILE A 330 -16.62 -22.68 22.02
N ARG A 331 -15.50 -23.28 22.39
CA ARG A 331 -14.47 -22.68 23.22
C ARG A 331 -13.13 -22.76 22.49
N GLN A 332 -12.08 -22.25 23.11
CA GLN A 332 -10.73 -22.34 22.54
C GLN A 332 -10.24 -23.79 22.40
N LYS A 333 -10.53 -24.65 23.40
CA LYS A 333 -10.01 -26.03 23.45
C LYS A 333 -10.94 -27.07 22.86
N ASP A 334 -12.25 -26.85 22.94
CA ASP A 334 -13.27 -27.85 22.63
C ASP A 334 -14.55 -27.27 22.03
N ILE A 335 -15.27 -28.11 21.31
CA ILE A 335 -16.61 -27.89 20.78
C ILE A 335 -17.48 -29.03 21.30
N ALA A 336 -18.68 -28.74 21.79
CA ALA A 336 -19.60 -29.78 22.24
C ALA A 336 -20.89 -29.85 21.44
N ILE A 337 -21.30 -31.08 21.19
CA ILE A 337 -22.52 -31.44 20.48
C ILE A 337 -23.42 -32.23 21.42
N GLU A 338 -24.69 -31.85 21.52
CA GLU A 338 -25.74 -32.65 22.13
C GLU A 338 -26.24 -33.67 21.10
N SER A 339 -25.89 -34.92 21.34
CA SER A 339 -26.26 -36.09 20.54
C SER A 339 -27.22 -36.99 21.34
N PRO A 340 -27.80 -38.03 20.74
CA PRO A 340 -28.57 -39.05 21.48
C PRO A 340 -27.79 -39.76 22.60
N LEU A 341 -26.45 -39.74 22.55
CA LEU A 341 -25.58 -40.30 23.59
C LEU A 341 -25.26 -39.30 24.72
N GLY A 342 -25.88 -38.12 24.69
CA GLY A 342 -25.59 -37.01 25.59
C GLY A 342 -24.67 -35.97 24.96
N ILE A 343 -24.12 -35.11 25.82
CA ILE A 343 -23.24 -34.00 25.43
C ILE A 343 -21.81 -34.53 25.22
N ILE A 344 -21.32 -34.45 23.99
CA ILE A 344 -20.00 -34.95 23.60
C ILE A 344 -19.04 -33.76 23.38
N PRO A 345 -18.07 -33.49 24.27
CA PRO A 345 -17.01 -32.51 24.05
C PRO A 345 -15.92 -33.08 23.12
N ILE A 346 -15.53 -32.30 22.11
CA ILE A 346 -14.61 -32.71 21.05
C ILE A 346 -13.46 -31.70 20.97
N PRO A 347 -12.19 -32.14 20.99
CA PRO A 347 -11.05 -31.23 20.84
C PRO A 347 -11.13 -30.41 19.55
N ARG A 348 -10.99 -29.09 19.66
CA ARG A 348 -11.16 -28.15 18.55
C ARG A 348 -10.24 -28.45 17.36
N GLN A 349 -9.02 -28.92 17.63
CA GLN A 349 -8.02 -29.30 16.62
C GLN A 349 -8.47 -30.45 15.70
N GLY A 350 -9.40 -31.29 16.15
CA GLY A 350 -9.94 -32.41 15.37
C GLY A 350 -11.19 -32.06 14.58
N VAL A 351 -11.72 -30.84 14.74
CA VAL A 351 -12.96 -30.40 14.11
C VAL A 351 -12.64 -29.70 12.79
N ARG A 352 -13.39 -30.06 11.74
CA ARG A 352 -13.31 -29.45 10.42
C ARG A 352 -14.45 -28.47 10.20
N ARG A 353 -15.69 -28.88 10.48
CA ARG A 353 -16.90 -28.14 10.09
C ARG A 353 -18.07 -28.47 10.99
N TYR A 354 -18.96 -27.51 11.18
CA TYR A 354 -20.32 -27.74 11.65
C TYR A 354 -21.32 -27.19 10.64
N VAL A 355 -22.29 -28.00 10.24
CA VAL A 355 -23.40 -27.57 9.37
C VAL A 355 -24.61 -27.29 10.25
N ILE A 356 -25.08 -26.04 10.25
CA ILE A 356 -26.27 -25.65 11.02
C ILE A 356 -27.52 -26.04 10.23
N GLU A 357 -27.59 -25.61 8.97
CA GLU A 357 -28.71 -25.93 8.09
C GLU A 357 -28.27 -25.92 6.62
N ASN A 358 -28.95 -26.73 5.80
CA ASN A 358 -28.76 -26.68 4.36
C ASN A 358 -29.44 -25.43 3.78
N ARG A 359 -28.75 -24.83 2.80
CA ARG A 359 -29.23 -23.66 2.06
C ARG A 359 -30.66 -23.88 1.56
N THR A 360 -31.59 -23.02 1.95
CA THR A 360 -32.80 -22.78 1.16
C THR A 360 -32.37 -22.08 -0.13
N SER A 361 -32.69 -22.70 -1.27
CA SER A 361 -32.34 -22.19 -2.59
C SER A 361 -32.88 -20.77 -2.81
N GLY A 362 -32.00 -19.87 -3.24
CA GLY A 362 -32.36 -18.63 -3.95
C GLY A 362 -33.05 -17.54 -3.12
N GLN A 363 -32.26 -16.74 -2.41
CA GLN A 363 -32.59 -15.32 -2.32
C GLN A 363 -31.65 -14.58 -3.28
N ASP A 364 -32.24 -13.85 -4.22
CA ASP A 364 -31.50 -12.89 -5.04
C ASP A 364 -30.93 -11.82 -4.11
N ILE A 365 -29.61 -11.75 -4.04
CA ILE A 365 -28.92 -10.66 -3.35
C ILE A 365 -29.22 -9.42 -4.19
N THR A 366 -30.13 -8.56 -3.75
CA THR A 366 -30.46 -7.30 -4.43
C THR A 366 -29.48 -6.19 -4.10
N SER A 367 -28.63 -6.37 -3.08
CA SER A 367 -27.67 -5.38 -2.61
C SER A 367 -26.30 -5.44 -3.33
N ASP A 368 -25.51 -4.38 -3.17
CA ASP A 368 -24.13 -4.32 -3.63
C ASP A 368 -23.28 -5.39 -2.91
N GLU A 369 -22.25 -5.89 -3.59
CA GLU A 369 -21.28 -6.86 -3.05
C GLU A 369 -19.86 -6.27 -3.10
N ILE A 370 -19.17 -6.29 -1.97
CA ILE A 370 -17.74 -6.03 -1.89
C ILE A 370 -17.01 -7.34 -1.60
N SER A 371 -15.93 -7.60 -2.33
CA SER A 371 -15.00 -8.69 -2.07
C SER A 371 -13.70 -8.12 -1.54
N LEU A 372 -13.22 -8.65 -0.42
CA LEU A 372 -11.99 -8.21 0.23
C LEU A 372 -10.79 -9.05 -0.24
N THR A 373 -9.59 -8.53 0.01
CA THR A 373 -8.33 -9.18 -0.37
C THR A 373 -8.09 -10.51 0.35
N ASP A 374 -8.75 -10.76 1.48
CA ASP A 374 -8.70 -12.04 2.21
C ASP A 374 -9.74 -13.07 1.73
N GLY A 375 -10.55 -12.72 0.73
CA GLY A 375 -11.61 -13.57 0.18
C GLY A 375 -12.99 -13.36 0.82
N THR A 376 -13.10 -12.54 1.87
CA THR A 376 -14.39 -12.19 2.49
C THR A 376 -15.27 -11.50 1.47
N LYS A 377 -16.54 -11.91 1.41
CA LYS A 377 -17.59 -11.20 0.67
C LYS A 377 -18.50 -10.51 1.66
N ILE A 378 -18.87 -9.26 1.37
CA ILE A 378 -19.82 -8.50 2.17
C ILE A 378 -20.91 -7.95 1.26
N SER A 379 -22.17 -8.17 1.63
CA SER A 379 -23.32 -7.67 0.88
C SER A 379 -24.08 -6.59 1.66
N GLY A 380 -24.40 -5.46 1.02
CA GLY A 380 -25.08 -4.35 1.69
C GLY A 380 -25.15 -3.09 0.83
N ASN A 381 -25.68 -2.01 1.39
CA ASN A 381 -25.69 -0.72 0.70
C ASN A 381 -24.34 -0.02 0.92
N ILE A 382 -23.64 0.28 -0.19
CA ILE A 382 -22.25 0.75 -0.15
C ILE A 382 -22.18 2.24 -0.50
N SER A 383 -21.39 2.96 0.29
CA SER A 383 -21.08 4.39 0.11
C SER A 383 -19.58 4.62 0.33
N ILE A 384 -19.06 5.73 -0.19
CA ILE A 384 -17.69 6.20 0.11
C ILE A 384 -17.79 7.30 1.17
N GLU A 385 -16.87 7.28 2.12
CA GLU A 385 -16.76 8.33 3.13
C GLU A 385 -16.11 9.61 2.58
N GLU A 386 -16.37 10.76 3.19
CA GLU A 386 -15.98 12.08 2.66
C GLU A 386 -14.49 12.23 2.32
N ASN A 387 -13.62 11.56 3.08
CA ASN A 387 -12.16 11.54 2.91
C ASN A 387 -11.67 10.54 1.83
N GLY A 388 -12.54 9.66 1.32
CA GLY A 388 -12.23 8.72 0.24
C GLY A 388 -11.34 7.53 0.62
N ASP A 389 -11.09 7.27 1.90
CA ASP A 389 -10.19 6.19 2.35
C ASP A 389 -10.91 4.91 2.78
N HIS A 390 -12.23 4.97 3.02
CA HIS A 390 -13.07 3.84 3.42
C HIS A 390 -14.35 3.74 2.60
N PHE A 391 -14.81 2.49 2.43
CA PHE A 391 -16.19 2.21 2.12
C PHE A 391 -17.00 2.06 3.42
N SER A 392 -18.17 2.68 3.44
CA SER A 392 -19.19 2.51 4.46
C SER A 392 -20.27 1.58 3.92
N ILE A 393 -20.54 0.48 4.61
CA ILE A 393 -21.48 -0.57 4.20
C ILE A 393 -22.56 -0.71 5.27
N ASN A 394 -23.82 -0.56 4.89
CA ASN A 394 -24.94 -0.90 5.77
C ASN A 394 -25.29 -2.38 5.58
N HIS A 395 -24.82 -3.23 6.48
CA HIS A 395 -25.03 -4.68 6.48
C HIS A 395 -26.29 -5.05 7.26
N GLN A 396 -27.06 -6.01 6.76
CA GLN A 396 -28.37 -6.37 7.33
C GLN A 396 -28.27 -7.02 8.72
N ILE A 397 -27.16 -7.70 9.02
CA ILE A 397 -27.02 -8.50 10.25
C ILE A 397 -26.30 -7.73 11.36
N VAL A 398 -25.27 -6.95 11.02
CA VAL A 398 -24.37 -6.31 12.01
C VAL A 398 -24.38 -4.79 11.93
N GLY A 399 -25.23 -4.20 11.07
CA GLY A 399 -25.33 -2.76 10.90
C GLY A 399 -24.17 -2.18 10.08
N LYS A 400 -23.70 -0.98 10.46
CA LYS A 400 -22.73 -0.22 9.68
C LYS A 400 -21.31 -0.78 9.85
N ILE A 401 -20.68 -1.13 8.74
CA ILE A 401 -19.30 -1.62 8.65
C ILE A 401 -18.47 -0.58 7.88
N ARG A 402 -17.25 -0.30 8.36
CA ARG A 402 -16.27 0.53 7.67
C ARG A 402 -15.12 -0.35 7.19
N VAL A 403 -14.82 -0.32 5.89
CA VAL A 403 -13.77 -1.14 5.29
C VAL A 403 -12.74 -0.23 4.62
N PRO A 404 -11.44 -0.32 5.01
CA PRO A 404 -10.38 0.42 4.34
C PRO A 404 -10.31 0.01 2.86
N ILE A 405 -10.20 0.99 1.97
CA ILE A 405 -10.14 0.73 0.53
C ILE A 405 -8.99 -0.23 0.16
N SER A 406 -7.87 -0.15 0.89
CA SER A 406 -6.71 -1.02 0.68
C SER A 406 -7.01 -2.51 0.84
N ASN A 407 -8.09 -2.85 1.53
CA ASN A 407 -8.52 -4.22 1.79
C ASN A 407 -9.56 -4.70 0.78
N VAL A 408 -10.00 -3.85 -0.15
CA VAL A 408 -11.02 -4.18 -1.14
C VAL A 408 -10.35 -4.72 -2.39
N HIS A 409 -10.79 -5.89 -2.83
CA HIS A 409 -10.39 -6.47 -4.10
C HIS A 409 -11.32 -6.02 -5.23
N SER A 410 -12.63 -6.15 -5.03
CA SER A 410 -13.62 -5.74 -6.02
C SER A 410 -14.92 -5.27 -5.39
N LEU A 411 -15.59 -4.35 -6.07
CA LEU A 411 -16.96 -3.91 -5.80
C LEU A 411 -17.82 -4.27 -7.01
N LYS A 412 -18.97 -4.90 -6.76
CA LYS A 412 -20.02 -5.11 -7.74
C LYS A 412 -21.28 -4.42 -7.24
N ARG A 413 -21.77 -3.46 -8.01
CA ARG A 413 -22.99 -2.73 -7.68
C ARG A 413 -24.20 -3.37 -8.35
N ARG A 414 -25.32 -3.29 -7.66
CA ARG A 414 -26.66 -3.65 -8.15
C ARG A 414 -27.54 -2.42 -8.02
N PRO A 415 -27.47 -1.48 -8.98
CA PRO A 415 -28.37 -0.33 -8.98
C PRO A 415 -29.81 -0.83 -9.03
N GLU A 416 -30.70 -0.22 -8.24
CA GLU A 416 -32.14 -0.33 -8.46
C GLU A 416 -32.41 0.28 -9.84
N ASN A 417 -33.07 -0.49 -10.71
CA ASN A 417 -33.35 -0.13 -12.10
C ASN A 417 -34.03 1.24 -12.24
#